data_AF-A0A954SCK6-F1
#
_entry.id   AF-A0A954SCK6-F1
#
_cell.length_a   1.000
_cell.length_b   1.000
_cell.length_c   1.000
_cell.angle_alpha   90.00
_cell.angle_beta   90.00
_cell.angle_gamma   90.00
#
_symmetry.space_group_name_H-M   'P 1'
#
loop_
_entity.id
_entity.type
_entity.pdbx_description
1 polymer ?
#
loop_
_entity_poly.entity_id
_entity_poly.type
_entity_poly.pdbx_seq_one_letter_code
_entity_poly.pdbx_strand_id
1 'polypeptide(L)'
;MAISDVLKLGPNITIFPVVHGSGDCALEVRRLMLEHRFDCLAVPLPPSFQVEVESAVQWLPNVSVVLQREPKASFSGSSEFSSSAEDSVEETAEGNASYVPIDPCQPVIAGIRIAMQEHLRREFIDIEDEHYRPATAALPDPYALKQVAPERFAAAVI
;
A
#
# COMPACT_ATOMS: atom_id res chain seq x y z
N MET A 1 -22.01 -9.23 -14.02
CA MET A 1 -22.91 -8.19 -13.47
C MET A 1 -22.34 -6.83 -13.87
N ALA A 2 -23.06 -5.71 -13.77
CA ALA A 2 -22.46 -4.39 -14.00
C ALA A 2 -21.84 -3.87 -12.70
N ILE A 3 -20.70 -3.16 -12.77
CA ILE A 3 -20.11 -2.49 -11.61
C ILE A 3 -21.09 -1.41 -11.14
N SER A 4 -21.39 -1.38 -9.85
CA SER A 4 -22.25 -0.36 -9.24
C SER A 4 -21.67 1.05 -9.39
N ASP A 5 -22.55 2.03 -9.58
CA ASP A 5 -22.17 3.44 -9.71
C ASP A 5 -21.57 4.01 -8.42
N VAL A 6 -21.85 3.41 -7.25
CA VAL A 6 -21.23 3.80 -5.97
C VAL A 6 -19.71 3.64 -6.00
N LEU A 7 -19.21 2.69 -6.78
CA LEU A 7 -17.78 2.40 -6.88
C LEU A 7 -17.12 3.13 -8.06
N LYS A 8 -17.83 4.02 -8.76
CA LYS A 8 -17.28 4.70 -9.95
C LYS A 8 -16.87 6.13 -9.64
N LEU A 9 -15.65 6.49 -10.02
CA LEU A 9 -15.18 7.87 -10.10
C LEU A 9 -15.15 8.31 -11.57
N GLY A 10 -16.29 8.76 -12.08
CA GLY A 10 -16.43 9.10 -13.49
C GLY A 10 -16.49 7.86 -14.41
N PRO A 11 -16.25 8.01 -15.72
CA PRO A 11 -16.55 6.96 -16.70
C PRO A 11 -15.55 5.80 -16.70
N ASN A 12 -14.30 6.04 -16.30
CA ASN A 12 -13.18 5.12 -16.55
C ASN A 12 -12.44 4.69 -15.27
N ILE A 13 -12.87 5.15 -14.10
CA ILE A 13 -12.20 4.84 -12.83
C ILE A 13 -13.19 4.11 -11.93
N THR A 14 -12.81 2.92 -11.49
CA THR A 14 -13.51 2.16 -10.44
C THR A 14 -12.65 2.20 -9.19
N ILE A 15 -13.24 2.56 -8.06
CA ILE A 15 -12.62 2.61 -6.75
C ILE A 15 -13.22 1.50 -5.91
N PHE A 16 -12.37 0.72 -5.26
CA PHE A 16 -12.78 -0.29 -4.30
C PHE A 16 -12.15 0.01 -2.94
N PRO A 17 -12.95 0.33 -1.90
CA PRO A 17 -12.42 0.59 -0.58
C PRO A 17 -11.92 -0.72 0.05
N VAL A 18 -10.75 -0.68 0.67
CA VAL A 18 -10.12 -1.85 1.28
C VAL A 18 -9.69 -1.54 2.70
N VAL A 19 -9.69 -2.58 3.54
CA VAL A 19 -9.03 -2.57 4.84
C VAL A 19 -7.74 -3.37 4.69
N HIS A 20 -6.60 -2.75 5.04
CA HIS A 20 -5.29 -3.39 4.95
C HIS A 20 -5.20 -4.64 5.84
N GLY A 21 -4.42 -5.63 5.40
CA GLY A 21 -4.24 -6.90 6.12
C GLY A 21 -5.52 -7.77 6.21
N SER A 22 -6.55 -7.46 5.42
CA SER A 22 -7.81 -8.22 5.39
C SER A 22 -7.88 -9.21 4.23
N GLY A 23 -7.86 -10.50 4.56
CA GLY A 23 -8.13 -11.57 3.61
C GLY A 23 -9.51 -11.48 2.95
N ASP A 24 -10.51 -10.95 3.67
CA ASP A 24 -11.85 -10.73 3.12
C ASP A 24 -11.82 -9.64 2.04
N CYS A 25 -11.12 -8.52 2.27
CA CYS A 25 -10.91 -7.50 1.24
C CYS A 25 -10.07 -8.04 0.07
N ALA A 26 -9.01 -8.82 0.34
CA ALA A 26 -8.17 -9.40 -0.70
C ALA A 26 -8.95 -10.34 -1.63
N LEU A 27 -9.89 -11.11 -1.08
CA LEU A 27 -10.79 -11.96 -1.85
C LEU A 27 -11.78 -11.14 -2.70
N GLU A 28 -12.33 -10.06 -2.17
CA GLU A 28 -13.24 -9.20 -2.94
C GLU A 28 -12.53 -8.43 -4.06
N VAL A 29 -11.32 -7.90 -3.82
CA VAL A 29 -10.46 -7.33 -4.87
C VAL A 29 -10.23 -8.35 -5.97
N ARG A 30 -9.93 -9.61 -5.59
CA ARG A 30 -9.78 -10.69 -6.56
C ARG A 30 -11.05 -10.95 -7.37
N ARG A 31 -12.21 -11.01 -6.71
CA ARG A 31 -13.49 -11.20 -7.41
C ARG A 31 -13.74 -10.08 -8.39
N LEU A 32 -13.63 -8.82 -7.96
CA LEU A 32 -13.83 -7.65 -8.81
C LEU A 32 -12.93 -7.69 -10.05
N MET A 33 -11.63 -7.92 -9.87
CA MET A 33 -10.66 -7.92 -10.97
C MET A 33 -10.84 -9.08 -11.96
N LEU A 34 -11.39 -10.23 -11.52
CA LEU A 34 -11.63 -11.38 -12.39
C LEU A 34 -13.02 -11.39 -13.03
N GLU A 35 -14.01 -10.75 -12.40
CA GLU A 35 -15.37 -10.63 -12.93
C GLU A 35 -15.49 -9.53 -14.01
N HIS A 36 -14.61 -8.54 -13.96
CA HIS A 36 -14.62 -7.39 -14.85
C HIS A 36 -13.33 -7.27 -15.65
N ARG A 37 -13.36 -6.46 -16.72
CA ARG A 37 -12.17 -6.15 -17.52
C ARG A 37 -11.66 -4.78 -17.11
N PHE A 38 -10.39 -4.74 -16.71
CA PHE A 38 -9.62 -3.53 -16.49
C PHE A 38 -8.41 -3.57 -17.43
N ASP A 39 -7.91 -2.40 -17.80
CA ASP A 39 -6.68 -2.22 -18.58
C ASP A 39 -5.50 -1.81 -17.69
N CYS A 40 -5.78 -1.24 -16.52
CA CYS A 40 -4.78 -0.76 -15.58
C CYS A 40 -5.25 -0.94 -14.12
N LEU A 41 -4.30 -1.29 -13.25
CA LEU A 41 -4.43 -1.20 -11.79
C LEU A 41 -3.67 0.05 -11.31
N ALA A 42 -4.36 0.93 -10.60
CA ALA A 42 -3.73 2.00 -9.84
C ALA A 42 -3.31 1.47 -8.46
N VAL A 43 -2.02 1.52 -8.17
CA VAL A 43 -1.42 1.02 -6.93
C VAL A 43 -1.20 2.20 -5.99
N PRO A 44 -1.77 2.19 -4.77
CA PRO A 44 -1.61 3.26 -3.78
C PRO A 44 -0.26 3.10 -3.05
N LEU A 45 0.83 3.10 -3.82
CA LEU A 45 2.21 3.11 -3.35
C LEU A 45 3.03 4.02 -4.26
N PRO A 46 4.11 4.64 -3.74
CA PRO A 46 4.99 5.47 -4.56
C PRO A 46 5.72 4.66 -5.64
N PRO A 47 6.08 5.26 -6.79
CA PRO A 47 6.84 4.60 -7.85
C PRO A 47 8.15 3.94 -7.38
N SER A 48 8.82 4.50 -6.37
CA SER A 48 10.04 3.93 -5.79
C SER A 48 9.86 2.50 -5.27
N PHE A 49 8.66 2.12 -4.81
CA PHE A 49 8.38 0.78 -4.32
C PHE A 49 8.14 -0.26 -5.42
N GLN A 50 7.95 0.15 -6.68
CA GLN A 50 7.43 -0.75 -7.72
C GLN A 50 8.30 -1.99 -7.92
N VAL A 51 9.61 -1.81 -8.14
CA VAL A 51 10.51 -2.91 -8.49
C VAL A 51 10.60 -3.94 -7.36
N GLU A 52 10.75 -3.47 -6.13
CA GLU A 52 10.93 -4.34 -4.95
C GLU A 52 9.62 -5.03 -4.56
N VAL A 53 8.48 -4.33 -4.62
CA VAL A 53 7.17 -4.91 -4.33
C VAL A 53 6.79 -5.96 -5.38
N GLU A 54 6.94 -5.67 -6.67
CA GLU A 54 6.64 -6.65 -7.72
C GLU A 54 7.56 -7.88 -7.65
N SER A 55 8.82 -7.69 -7.27
CA SER A 55 9.75 -8.80 -7.03
C SER A 55 9.32 -9.64 -5.83
N ALA A 56 8.96 -9.01 -4.71
CA ALA A 56 8.54 -9.71 -3.49
C ALA A 56 7.19 -10.42 -3.65
N VAL A 57 6.28 -9.89 -4.47
CA VAL A 57 5.00 -10.55 -4.80
C VAL A 57 5.22 -11.94 -5.42
N GLN A 58 6.29 -12.13 -6.20
CA GLN A 58 6.62 -13.43 -6.80
C GLN A 58 7.04 -14.49 -5.76
N TRP A 59 7.44 -14.07 -4.56
CA TRP A 59 7.88 -14.95 -3.48
C TRP A 59 6.72 -15.48 -2.63
N LEU A 60 5.51 -14.94 -2.83
CA LEU A 60 4.31 -15.44 -2.18
C LEU A 60 4.14 -16.95 -2.44
N PRO A 61 3.77 -17.75 -1.41
CA PRO A 61 3.12 -17.33 -0.17
C PRO A 61 4.06 -16.98 1.00
N ASN A 62 5.38 -16.93 0.80
CA ASN A 62 6.30 -16.54 1.87
C ASN A 62 6.10 -15.04 2.18
N VAL A 63 5.69 -14.74 3.41
CA VAL A 63 5.50 -13.36 3.87
C VAL A 63 6.85 -12.66 3.93
N SER A 64 6.90 -11.45 3.38
CA SER A 64 8.09 -10.61 3.35
C SER A 64 7.74 -9.14 3.57
N VAL A 65 8.74 -8.28 3.63
CA VAL A 65 8.58 -6.84 3.78
C VAL A 65 9.55 -6.14 2.84
N VAL A 66 9.06 -5.09 2.17
CA VAL A 66 9.90 -4.15 1.43
C VAL A 66 10.18 -2.97 2.35
N LEU A 67 11.45 -2.57 2.47
CA LEU A 67 11.92 -1.55 3.41
C LEU A 67 12.60 -0.40 2.67
N GLN A 68 12.09 0.81 2.88
CA GLN A 68 12.73 2.04 2.44
C GLN A 68 13.13 2.86 3.66
N ARG A 69 14.45 3.01 3.87
CA ARG A 69 14.97 3.80 4.99
C ARG A 69 14.74 5.29 4.73
N GLU A 70 14.25 5.99 5.74
CA GLU A 70 14.17 7.45 5.70
C GLU A 70 15.61 8.01 5.65
N PRO A 71 15.85 9.06 4.83
CA PRO A 71 17.16 9.69 4.79
C PRO A 71 17.50 10.24 6.18
N LYS A 72 18.69 9.92 6.70
CA LYS A 72 19.20 10.58 7.91
C LYS A 72 19.30 12.08 7.59
N ALA A 73 18.64 12.92 8.39
CA ALA A 73 18.66 14.37 8.22
C ALA A 73 20.10 14.86 8.04
N SER A 74 20.47 15.21 6.82
CA SER A 74 21.81 15.62 6.45
C SER A 74 21.76 17.05 5.94
N PHE A 75 21.36 17.98 6.82
CA PHE A 75 21.90 19.35 6.88
C PHE A 75 21.21 20.18 7.98
N SER A 76 21.83 20.27 9.15
CA SER A 76 21.76 21.48 9.97
C SER A 76 23.05 22.24 9.74
N GLY A 77 23.09 22.99 8.64
CA GLY A 77 24.10 24.01 8.42
C GLY A 77 23.89 25.16 9.39
N SER A 78 24.48 25.08 10.57
CA SER A 78 24.93 26.24 11.32
C SER A 78 26.29 25.92 11.93
N SER A 79 27.31 26.53 11.37
CA SER A 79 28.66 26.53 11.91
C SER A 79 28.64 27.07 13.35
N GLU A 80 28.79 26.20 14.34
CA GLU A 80 29.41 26.61 15.59
C GLU A 80 30.47 25.58 15.97
N PHE A 81 31.71 26.04 15.83
CA PHE A 81 32.90 25.40 16.34
C PHE A 81 32.75 25.18 17.85
N SER A 82 32.56 23.93 18.26
CA SER A 82 32.75 23.52 19.66
C SER A 82 33.90 22.53 19.71
N SER A 83 35.02 23.01 20.23
CA SER A 83 36.22 22.23 20.53
C SER A 83 36.03 21.46 21.84
N SER A 84 35.80 20.15 21.75
CA SER A 84 36.25 19.16 22.74
C SER A 84 35.89 17.77 22.25
N ALA A 85 36.92 17.00 21.91
CA ALA A 85 36.81 15.59 21.61
C ALA A 85 36.43 14.84 22.90
N GLU A 86 35.20 14.38 22.99
CA GLU A 86 34.79 13.30 23.86
C GLU A 86 34.07 12.26 23.00
N ASP A 87 34.55 11.02 23.08
CA ASP A 87 34.03 9.84 22.38
C ASP A 87 32.52 9.70 22.62
N SER A 88 31.73 10.27 21.72
CA SER A 88 30.32 9.92 21.60
C SER A 88 30.27 8.52 21.02
N VAL A 89 30.01 7.53 21.88
CA VAL A 89 29.52 6.22 21.47
C VAL A 89 28.44 6.48 20.42
N GLU A 90 28.68 6.07 19.18
CA GLU A 90 27.66 6.07 18.13
C GLU A 90 26.57 5.11 18.60
N GLU A 91 25.65 5.60 19.43
CA GLU A 91 24.32 5.03 19.53
C GLU A 91 23.84 4.97 18.08
N THR A 92 23.73 3.75 17.55
CA THR A 92 23.12 3.48 16.27
C THR A 92 21.70 4.02 16.36
N ALA A 93 21.53 5.31 16.06
CA ALA A 93 20.22 5.92 15.93
C ALA A 93 19.51 5.10 14.87
N GLU A 94 18.57 4.27 15.33
CA GLU A 94 17.76 3.41 14.49
C GLU A 94 17.04 4.33 13.52
N GLY A 95 17.52 4.38 12.27
CA GLY A 95 16.90 5.21 11.26
C GLY A 95 15.48 4.70 11.03
N ASN A 96 14.52 5.62 10.99
CA ASN A 96 13.16 5.29 10.59
C ASN A 96 13.14 4.66 9.19
N ALA A 97 12.15 3.84 8.94
CA ALA A 97 11.92 3.26 7.62
C ALA A 97 10.43 3.17 7.33
N SER A 98 10.07 3.54 6.11
CA SER A 98 8.79 3.16 5.52
C SER A 98 8.85 1.70 5.09
N TYR A 99 7.76 0.97 5.27
CA TYR A 99 7.71 -0.44 4.91
C TYR A 99 6.38 -0.83 4.29
N VAL A 100 6.45 -1.77 3.35
CA VAL A 100 5.27 -2.36 2.71
C VAL A 100 5.24 -3.85 3.05
N PRO A 101 4.26 -4.32 3.84
CA PRO A 101 4.11 -5.74 4.11
C PRO A 101 3.63 -6.47 2.85
N ILE A 102 4.31 -7.57 2.53
CA ILE A 102 4.00 -8.42 1.38
C ILE A 102 3.43 -9.73 1.91
N ASP A 103 2.11 -9.78 2.01
CA ASP A 103 1.36 -10.93 2.51
C ASP A 103 0.12 -11.21 1.63
N PRO A 104 -0.36 -12.46 1.57
CA PRO A 104 -1.48 -12.83 0.69
C PRO A 104 -2.84 -12.25 1.14
N CYS A 105 -2.95 -11.76 2.37
CA CYS A 105 -4.15 -11.14 2.92
C CYS A 105 -4.15 -9.61 2.76
N GLN A 106 -3.09 -9.00 2.22
CA GLN A 106 -3.07 -7.58 1.92
C GLN A 106 -3.77 -7.33 0.56
N PRO A 107 -4.95 -6.66 0.53
CA PRO A 107 -5.70 -6.44 -0.70
C PRO A 107 -4.93 -5.75 -1.82
N VAL A 108 -4.05 -4.79 -1.50
CA VAL A 108 -3.19 -4.12 -2.51
C VAL A 108 -2.24 -5.12 -3.15
N ILE A 109 -1.61 -5.98 -2.35
CA ILE A 109 -0.68 -7.02 -2.82
C ILE A 109 -1.41 -8.09 -3.62
N ALA A 110 -2.63 -8.47 -3.20
CA ALA A 110 -3.49 -9.37 -3.97
C ALA A 110 -3.84 -8.77 -5.35
N GLY A 111 -4.17 -7.47 -5.40
CA GLY A 111 -4.41 -6.75 -6.64
C GLY A 111 -3.19 -6.74 -7.57
N ILE A 112 -2.01 -6.40 -7.04
CA ILE A 112 -0.74 -6.42 -7.80
C ILE A 112 -0.47 -7.82 -8.36
N ARG A 113 -0.63 -8.86 -7.54
CA ARG A 113 -0.42 -10.25 -7.97
C ARG A 113 -1.33 -10.63 -9.14
N ILE A 114 -2.62 -10.28 -9.08
CA ILE A 114 -3.57 -10.57 -10.16
C ILE A 114 -3.22 -9.76 -11.40
N ALA A 115 -2.91 -8.46 -11.25
CA ALA A 115 -2.49 -7.63 -12.37
C ALA A 115 -1.24 -8.18 -13.06
N MET A 116 -0.27 -8.74 -12.32
CA MET A 116 0.89 -9.41 -12.91
C MET A 116 0.50 -10.68 -13.67
N GLN A 117 -0.39 -11.50 -13.11
CA GLN A 117 -0.84 -12.77 -13.69
C GLN A 117 -1.69 -12.58 -14.95
N GLU A 118 -2.54 -11.55 -14.97
CA GLU A 118 -3.42 -11.19 -16.09
C GLU A 118 -2.75 -10.20 -17.07
N HIS A 119 -1.45 -9.91 -16.88
CA HIS A 119 -0.68 -8.96 -17.69
C HIS A 119 -1.32 -7.56 -17.79
N LEU A 120 -1.98 -7.12 -16.72
CA LEU A 120 -2.51 -5.77 -16.59
C LEU A 120 -1.38 -4.79 -16.28
N ARG A 121 -1.50 -3.57 -16.85
CA ARG A 121 -0.64 -2.45 -16.50
C ARG A 121 -0.84 -2.11 -15.02
N ARG A 122 0.25 -1.76 -14.33
CA ARG A 122 0.22 -1.35 -12.92
C ARG A 122 0.90 0.00 -12.84
N GLU A 123 0.17 1.00 -12.39
CA GLU A 123 0.69 2.35 -12.21
C GLU A 123 0.74 2.65 -10.72
N PHE A 124 1.93 2.94 -10.20
CA PHE A 124 2.17 3.34 -8.83
C PHE A 124 1.93 4.86 -8.75
N ILE A 125 0.84 5.25 -8.10
CA ILE A 125 0.28 6.61 -8.21
C ILE A 125 0.45 7.46 -6.95
N ASP A 126 1.06 6.91 -5.90
CA ASP A 126 1.23 7.67 -4.66
C ASP A 126 2.44 8.61 -4.73
N ILE A 127 2.45 9.60 -3.84
CA ILE A 127 3.52 10.59 -3.73
C ILE A 127 4.71 10.05 -2.94
N GLU A 128 5.93 10.37 -3.37
CA GLU A 128 7.13 10.13 -2.56
C GLU A 128 7.11 11.06 -1.34
N ASP A 129 7.28 10.49 -0.15
CA ASP A 129 7.38 11.25 1.10
C ASP A 129 8.70 10.89 1.81
N GLU A 130 9.34 11.90 2.41
CA GLU A 130 10.55 11.70 3.20
C GLU A 130 10.23 11.11 4.59
N HIS A 131 9.04 11.43 5.12
CA HIS A 131 8.65 11.08 6.49
C HIS A 131 7.19 10.60 6.54
N TYR A 132 7.00 9.30 6.71
CA TYR A 132 5.65 8.75 6.75
C TYR A 132 4.88 9.18 8.01
N ARG A 133 3.65 9.67 7.83
CA ARG A 133 2.75 10.02 8.95
C ARG A 133 1.62 8.99 9.06
N PRO A 134 1.59 8.18 10.13
CA PRO A 134 0.51 7.21 10.31
C PRO A 134 -0.83 7.92 10.55
N ALA A 135 -1.84 7.58 9.76
CA ALA A 135 -3.22 7.97 9.99
C ALA A 135 -4.00 6.80 10.60
N THR A 136 -4.85 7.09 11.59
CA THR A 136 -5.77 6.11 12.19
C THR A 136 -7.20 6.52 11.89
N ALA A 137 -8.01 5.56 11.46
CA ALA A 137 -9.44 5.74 11.22
C ALA A 137 -10.21 4.54 11.78
N ALA A 138 -11.46 4.77 12.19
CA ALA A 138 -12.39 3.68 12.46
C ALA A 138 -12.92 3.17 11.11
N LEU A 139 -12.67 1.91 10.79
CA LEU A 139 -13.10 1.25 9.56
C LEU A 139 -14.12 0.15 9.89
N PRO A 140 -15.05 -0.17 8.98
CA PRO A 140 -15.97 -1.28 9.16
C PRO A 140 -15.24 -2.62 9.24
N ASP A 141 -15.82 -3.59 9.95
CA ASP A 141 -15.28 -4.94 10.03
C ASP A 141 -15.31 -5.60 8.64
N PRO A 142 -14.16 -6.01 8.08
CA PRO A 142 -14.10 -6.66 6.78
C PRO A 142 -14.92 -7.95 6.68
N TYR A 143 -15.21 -8.60 7.81
CA TYR A 143 -16.09 -9.77 7.84
C TYR A 143 -17.48 -9.48 7.25
N ALA A 144 -17.94 -8.21 7.30
CA ALA A 144 -19.20 -7.78 6.72
C ALA A 144 -19.30 -8.10 5.20
N LEU A 145 -18.18 -8.14 4.46
CA LEU A 145 -18.16 -8.48 3.02
C LEU A 145 -18.68 -9.89 2.72
N LYS A 146 -18.76 -10.77 3.73
CA LYS A 146 -19.39 -12.10 3.59
C LYS A 146 -20.92 -12.04 3.61
N GLN A 147 -21.50 -10.96 4.11
CA GLN A 147 -22.93 -10.81 4.34
C GLN A 147 -23.56 -9.67 3.53
N VAL A 148 -22.78 -8.67 3.14
CA VAL A 148 -23.25 -7.52 2.37
C VAL A 148 -22.46 -7.36 1.08
N ALA A 149 -23.10 -6.75 0.08
CA ALA A 149 -22.44 -6.42 -1.18
C ALA A 149 -21.38 -5.31 -0.98
N PRO A 150 -20.32 -5.26 -1.82
CA PRO A 150 -19.25 -4.29 -1.67
C PRO A 150 -19.69 -2.82 -1.66
N GLU A 151 -20.78 -2.48 -2.36
CA GLU A 151 -21.33 -1.12 -2.36
C GLU A 151 -21.88 -0.70 -1.00
N ARG A 152 -22.47 -1.66 -0.26
CA ARG A 152 -22.96 -1.41 1.10
C ARG A 152 -21.81 -1.30 2.09
N PHE A 153 -20.76 -2.10 1.89
CA PHE A 153 -19.54 -1.98 2.67
C PHE A 153 -18.87 -0.62 2.46
N ALA A 154 -18.79 -0.15 1.21
CA ALA A 154 -18.22 1.15 0.85
C ALA A 154 -18.89 2.32 1.58
N ALA A 155 -20.23 2.27 1.74
CA ALA A 155 -20.99 3.29 2.46
C ALA A 155 -20.68 3.38 3.97
N ALA A 156 -19.96 2.40 4.55
CA ALA A 156 -19.51 2.44 5.93
C ALA A 156 -18.03 2.87 6.08
N VAL A 157 -17.30 3.02 4.97
CA VAL A 157 -15.89 3.47 4.94
C VAL A 157 -15.79 4.99 4.75
N ILE A 158 -16.74 5.59 4.02
CA ILE A 158 -16.81 7.01 3.64
C ILE A 158 -17.81 7.74 4.54
#